data_AF-A0A1Q3MY24-F1
#
_entry.id   AF-A0A1Q3MY24-F1
#
_cell.length_a   1.000
_cell.length_b   1.000
_cell.length_c   1.000
_cell.angle_alpha   90.00
_cell.angle_beta   90.00
_cell.angle_gamma   90.00
#
_symmetry.space_group_name_H-M   'P 1'
#
loop_
_entity.id
_entity.type
_entity.pdbx_description
1 polymer ?
#
loop_
_entity_poly.entity_id
_entity_poly.type
_entity_poly.pdbx_seq_one_letter_code
_entity_poly.pdbx_strand_id
1 'polypeptide(L)'
;MHTEAEHELLKEQAGKKTLKIGLVFAGLILLAHVLIHVTNSHSNYQVLVIPELLLITAVIISTIVYRRSLRGYAAFGELFSNGFKTTALLTIFLVLWILLSLQIFPEIKEIDIRLAKESMTAAGYNEEQLNESLASYQDNKIYYLGKIFNMLRLDFLLGILTTVILAMFLRSRNS
;
A
#
# COMPACT_ATOMS: atom_id res chain seq x y z
N MET A 1 -29.73 19.74 -13.60
CA MET A 1 -29.64 18.27 -13.69
C MET A 1 -28.76 17.93 -14.88
N HIS A 2 -27.66 17.21 -14.66
CA HIS A 2 -26.88 16.62 -15.75
C HIS A 2 -27.62 15.39 -16.28
N THR A 3 -27.51 15.12 -17.57
CA THR A 3 -28.06 13.88 -18.13
C THR A 3 -27.25 12.69 -17.62
N GLU A 4 -27.87 11.52 -17.54
CA GLU A 4 -27.19 10.29 -17.10
C GLU A 4 -25.95 10.00 -17.98
N ALA A 5 -26.06 10.24 -19.28
CA ALA A 5 -24.95 10.09 -20.23
C ALA A 5 -23.79 11.05 -19.95
N GLU A 6 -24.05 12.32 -19.60
CA GLU A 6 -23.01 13.27 -19.21
C GLU A 6 -22.29 12.81 -17.93
N HIS A 7 -23.04 12.31 -16.96
CA HIS A 7 -22.48 11.87 -15.68
C HIS A 7 -21.55 10.67 -15.84
N GLU A 8 -21.94 9.67 -16.65
CA GLU A 8 -21.10 8.51 -16.95
C GLU A 8 -19.81 8.89 -17.71
N LEU A 9 -19.90 9.82 -18.66
CA LEU A 9 -18.73 10.32 -19.37
C LEU A 9 -17.74 11.04 -18.43
N LEU A 10 -18.25 11.82 -17.47
CA LEU A 10 -17.42 12.44 -16.43
C LEU A 10 -16.74 11.42 -15.53
N LYS A 11 -17.43 10.32 -15.16
CA LYS A 11 -16.83 9.23 -14.37
C LYS A 11 -15.68 8.55 -15.11
N GLU A 12 -15.86 8.28 -16.39
CA GLU A 12 -14.83 7.64 -17.21
C GLU A 12 -13.58 8.53 -17.29
N GLN A 13 -13.76 9.83 -17.56
CA GLN A 13 -12.66 10.80 -17.60
C GLN A 13 -11.98 10.95 -16.24
N ALA A 14 -12.77 11.01 -15.16
CA ALA A 14 -12.26 11.06 -13.79
C ALA A 14 -11.41 9.82 -13.48
N GLY A 15 -11.90 8.63 -13.82
CA GLY A 15 -11.20 7.37 -13.61
C GLY A 15 -9.86 7.30 -14.35
N LYS A 16 -9.81 7.75 -15.61
CA LYS A 16 -8.54 7.84 -16.36
C LYS A 16 -7.54 8.79 -15.69
N LYS A 17 -8.02 9.91 -15.14
CA LYS A 17 -7.17 10.89 -14.46
C LYS A 17 -6.64 10.35 -13.13
N THR A 18 -7.48 9.69 -12.33
CA THR A 18 -7.07 9.10 -11.06
C THR A 18 -6.14 7.90 -11.23
N LEU A 19 -6.34 7.10 -12.28
CA LEU A 19 -5.40 6.02 -12.65
C LEU A 19 -3.99 6.57 -12.90
N LYS A 20 -3.85 7.67 -13.65
CA LYS A 20 -2.55 8.31 -13.89
C LYS A 20 -1.90 8.78 -12.59
N ILE A 21 -2.67 9.35 -11.67
CA ILE A 21 -2.17 9.76 -10.34
C ILE A 21 -1.66 8.52 -9.58
N GLY A 22 -2.44 7.44 -9.54
CA GLY A 22 -2.03 6.19 -8.90
C GLY A 22 -0.73 5.62 -9.46
N LEU A 23 -0.55 5.65 -10.79
CA LEU A 23 0.69 5.20 -11.43
C LEU A 23 1.91 6.06 -11.07
N VAL A 24 1.76 7.38 -11.01
CA VAL A 24 2.85 8.29 -10.59
C VAL A 24 3.24 7.99 -9.15
N PHE A 25 2.27 7.86 -8.25
CA PHE A 25 2.55 7.53 -6.85
C PHE A 25 3.10 6.12 -6.66
N ALA A 26 2.68 5.15 -7.46
CA ALA A 26 3.31 3.83 -7.48
C ALA A 26 4.82 3.96 -7.77
N GLY A 27 5.19 4.71 -8.82
CA GLY A 27 6.60 4.98 -9.13
C GLY A 27 7.37 5.66 -7.98
N LEU A 28 6.77 6.66 -7.33
CA LEU A 28 7.39 7.35 -6.18
C LEU A 28 7.57 6.42 -4.97
N ILE A 29 6.58 5.58 -4.68
CA ILE A 29 6.63 4.59 -3.60
C ILE A 29 7.73 3.57 -3.88
N LEU A 30 7.82 3.07 -5.12
CA LEU A 30 8.89 2.15 -5.52
C LEU A 30 10.27 2.79 -5.38
N LEU A 31 10.41 4.03 -5.85
CA LEU A 31 11.65 4.79 -5.71
C LEU A 31 12.04 4.96 -4.23
N ALA A 32 11.07 5.26 -3.35
CA ALA A 32 11.31 5.35 -1.93
C ALA A 32 11.85 4.03 -1.37
N HIS A 33 11.23 2.89 -1.68
CA HIS A 33 11.72 1.58 -1.22
C HIS A 33 13.14 1.27 -1.73
N VAL A 34 13.44 1.57 -2.98
CA VAL A 34 14.79 1.42 -3.54
C VAL A 34 15.80 2.25 -2.75
N LEU A 35 15.49 3.53 -2.48
CA LEU A 35 16.38 4.42 -1.74
C LEU A 35 16.59 3.96 -0.30
N ILE A 36 15.54 3.51 0.39
CA ILE A 36 15.63 2.94 1.74
C ILE A 36 16.61 1.76 1.75
N HIS A 37 16.51 0.89 0.75
CA HIS A 37 17.38 -0.27 0.61
C HIS A 37 18.83 0.13 0.32
N VAL A 38 19.09 0.94 -0.70
CA VAL A 38 20.45 1.36 -1.11
C VAL A 38 21.16 2.15 -0.02
N THR A 39 20.43 2.92 0.78
CA THR A 39 20.99 3.69 1.90
C THR A 39 21.11 2.88 3.20
N ASN A 40 20.67 1.62 3.22
CA ASN A 40 20.62 0.77 4.42
C ASN A 40 19.82 1.41 5.58
N SER A 41 18.80 2.19 5.27
CA SER A 41 17.99 2.93 6.26
C SER A 41 16.90 2.09 6.93
N HIS A 42 17.02 0.76 6.90
CA HIS A 42 15.99 -0.18 7.41
C HIS A 42 15.74 -0.08 8.92
N SER A 43 16.63 0.58 9.67
CA SER A 43 16.46 0.83 11.12
C SER A 43 15.92 2.23 11.44
N ASN A 44 15.84 3.12 10.45
CA ASN A 44 15.38 4.49 10.67
C ASN A 44 13.87 4.59 10.46
N TYR A 45 13.11 4.53 11.55
CA TYR A 45 11.65 4.63 11.54
C TYR A 45 11.11 5.84 10.76
N GLN A 46 11.78 7.01 10.83
CA GLN A 46 11.32 8.22 10.14
C GLN A 46 11.39 8.08 8.62
N VAL A 47 12.35 7.30 8.13
CA VAL A 47 12.51 7.00 6.71
C VAL A 47 11.57 5.90 6.29
N LEU A 48 11.32 4.92 7.17
CA LEU A 48 10.42 3.80 6.90
C LEU A 48 8.97 4.23 6.68
N VAL A 49 8.49 5.32 7.29
CA VAL A 49 7.09 5.79 7.13
C VAL A 49 6.81 6.54 5.83
N ILE A 50 7.84 6.85 5.04
CA ILE A 50 7.71 7.68 3.83
C ILE A 50 6.81 7.00 2.77
N PRO A 51 6.99 5.70 2.44
CA PRO A 51 6.13 5.01 1.49
C PRO A 51 4.65 5.00 1.89
N GLU A 52 4.35 4.84 3.17
CA GLU A 52 2.98 4.85 3.72
C GLU A 52 2.36 6.24 3.60
N LEU A 53 3.13 7.30 3.90
CA LEU A 53 2.67 8.67 3.70
C LEU A 53 2.38 8.97 2.23
N LEU A 54 3.20 8.45 1.31
CA LEU A 54 2.96 8.56 -0.12
C LEU A 54 1.69 7.80 -0.55
N LEU A 55 1.44 6.60 0.00
CA LEU A 55 0.23 5.83 -0.25
C LEU A 55 -1.02 6.59 0.20
N ILE A 56 -1.02 7.11 1.43
CA ILE A 56 -2.12 7.91 1.98
C ILE A 56 -2.35 9.15 1.11
N THR A 57 -1.28 9.85 0.74
CA THR A 57 -1.34 11.04 -0.12
C THR A 57 -1.93 10.71 -1.50
N ALA A 58 -1.52 9.58 -2.10
CA ALA A 58 -2.04 9.12 -3.38
C ALA A 58 -3.56 8.90 -3.34
N VAL A 59 -4.05 8.23 -2.29
CA VAL A 59 -5.48 7.96 -2.08
C VAL A 59 -6.26 9.26 -1.86
N ILE A 60 -5.73 10.19 -1.05
CA ILE A 60 -6.32 11.50 -0.81
C ILE A 60 -6.45 12.30 -2.11
N ILE A 61 -5.34 12.48 -2.82
CA ILE A 61 -5.32 13.28 -4.05
C ILE A 61 -6.22 12.65 -5.12
N SER A 62 -6.14 11.32 -5.30
CA SER A 62 -7.00 10.58 -6.23
C SER A 62 -8.48 10.83 -5.95
N THR A 63 -8.90 10.68 -4.69
CA THR A 63 -10.32 10.84 -4.29
C THR A 63 -10.81 12.28 -4.45
N ILE A 64 -9.98 13.27 -4.08
CA ILE A 64 -10.31 14.69 -4.26
C ILE A 64 -10.43 15.05 -5.75
N VAL A 65 -9.48 14.59 -6.58
CA VAL A 65 -9.48 14.83 -8.02
C VAL A 65 -10.68 14.15 -8.69
N TYR A 66 -11.04 12.95 -8.24
CA TYR A 66 -12.23 12.25 -8.71
C TYR A 66 -13.50 13.09 -8.47
N ARG A 67 -13.70 13.53 -7.22
CA ARG A 67 -14.84 14.37 -6.84
C ARG A 67 -14.90 15.66 -7.64
N ARG A 68 -13.76 16.33 -7.82
CA ARG A 68 -13.69 17.59 -8.59
C ARG A 68 -14.07 17.39 -10.05
N SER A 69 -13.69 16.25 -10.63
CA SER A 69 -14.05 15.89 -12.01
C SER A 69 -15.56 15.68 -12.17
N LEU A 70 -16.23 15.19 -11.13
CA LEU A 70 -17.70 15.10 -11.05
C LEU A 70 -18.37 16.41 -10.58
N ARG A 71 -17.68 17.55 -10.70
CA ARG A 71 -18.18 18.88 -10.30
C ARG A 71 -18.64 18.95 -8.84
N GLY A 72 -18.10 18.10 -7.97
CA GLY A 72 -18.45 18.04 -6.55
C GLY A 72 -19.62 17.11 -6.21
N TYR A 73 -20.32 16.56 -7.20
CA TYR A 73 -21.43 15.62 -7.03
C TYR A 73 -20.90 14.19 -7.12
N ALA A 74 -20.56 13.60 -5.98
CA ALA A 74 -20.08 12.23 -5.90
C ALA A 74 -20.66 11.58 -4.66
N ALA A 75 -21.33 10.44 -4.86
CA ALA A 75 -21.86 9.63 -3.77
C ALA A 75 -20.73 8.89 -3.05
N PHE A 76 -21.02 8.44 -1.83
CA PHE A 76 -20.07 7.66 -1.02
C PHE A 76 -19.50 6.45 -1.79
N GLY A 77 -20.37 5.68 -2.46
CA GLY A 77 -19.96 4.48 -3.19
C GLY A 77 -18.99 4.78 -4.34
N GLU A 78 -19.14 5.92 -5.01
CA GLU A 78 -18.27 6.32 -6.12
C GLU A 78 -16.88 6.75 -5.62
N LEU A 79 -16.85 7.53 -4.55
CA LEU A 79 -15.60 7.93 -3.88
C LEU A 79 -14.88 6.72 -3.29
N PHE A 80 -15.61 5.84 -2.61
CA PHE A 80 -15.06 4.60 -2.07
C PHE A 80 -14.51 3.70 -3.18
N SER A 81 -15.26 3.50 -4.27
CA SER A 81 -14.81 2.69 -5.40
C SER A 81 -13.52 3.24 -6.01
N ASN A 82 -13.42 4.56 -6.20
CA ASN A 82 -12.21 5.18 -6.74
C ASN A 82 -11.00 5.04 -5.79
N GLY A 83 -11.18 5.34 -4.50
CA GLY A 83 -10.11 5.20 -3.51
C GLY A 83 -9.65 3.75 -3.37
N PHE A 84 -10.58 2.79 -3.34
CA PHE A 84 -10.28 1.36 -3.31
C PHE A 84 -9.48 0.91 -4.55
N LYS A 85 -9.89 1.33 -5.75
CA LYS A 85 -9.14 1.03 -6.99
C LYS A 85 -7.73 1.61 -6.95
N THR A 86 -7.57 2.81 -6.39
CA THR A 86 -6.25 3.44 -6.22
C THR A 86 -5.39 2.63 -5.25
N THR A 87 -5.91 2.26 -4.09
CA THR A 87 -5.22 1.41 -3.11
C THR A 87 -4.82 0.07 -3.73
N ALA A 88 -5.75 -0.62 -4.41
CA ALA A 88 -5.49 -1.91 -5.05
C ALA A 88 -4.39 -1.82 -6.12
N LEU A 89 -4.38 -0.75 -6.93
CA LEU A 89 -3.32 -0.49 -7.90
C LEU A 89 -1.95 -0.38 -7.20
N LEU A 90 -1.85 0.45 -6.16
CA LEU A 90 -0.60 0.63 -5.41
C LEU A 90 -0.14 -0.68 -4.76
N THR A 91 -1.06 -1.45 -4.20
CA THR A 91 -0.79 -2.77 -3.62
C THR A 91 -0.22 -3.75 -4.66
N ILE A 92 -0.74 -3.77 -5.89
CA ILE A 92 -0.19 -4.62 -6.96
C ILE A 92 1.28 -4.26 -7.23
N PHE A 93 1.61 -2.98 -7.32
CA PHE A 93 3.01 -2.55 -7.50
C PHE A 93 3.91 -2.91 -6.32
N LEU A 94 3.40 -2.82 -5.09
CA LEU A 94 4.11 -3.25 -3.89
C LEU A 94 4.36 -4.77 -3.90
N VAL A 95 3.38 -5.59 -4.28
CA VAL A 95 3.57 -7.05 -4.44
C VAL A 95 4.68 -7.34 -5.45
N LEU A 96 4.63 -6.70 -6.62
CA LEU A 96 5.65 -6.87 -7.66
C LEU A 96 7.04 -6.46 -7.16
N TRP A 97 7.12 -5.37 -6.41
CA TRP A 97 8.36 -4.93 -5.78
C TRP A 97 8.90 -5.91 -4.76
N ILE A 98 8.05 -6.43 -3.87
CA ILE A 98 8.48 -7.42 -2.86
C ILE A 98 9.06 -8.64 -3.58
N LEU A 99 8.35 -9.20 -4.55
CA LEU A 99 8.80 -10.34 -5.32
C LEU A 99 10.13 -10.07 -6.04
N LEU A 100 10.27 -8.89 -6.64
CA LEU A 100 11.48 -8.48 -7.33
C LEU A 100 12.65 -8.29 -6.35
N SER A 101 12.42 -7.61 -5.23
CA SER A 101 13.44 -7.33 -4.21
C SER A 101 14.00 -8.60 -3.59
N LEU A 102 13.17 -9.61 -3.34
CA LEU A 102 13.60 -10.89 -2.80
C LEU A 102 14.44 -11.71 -3.79
N GLN A 103 14.28 -11.45 -5.10
CA GLN A 103 15.10 -12.08 -6.14
C GLN A 103 16.42 -11.36 -6.39
N ILE A 104 16.40 -10.02 -6.36
CA ILE A 104 17.58 -9.19 -6.60
C ILE A 104 18.51 -9.19 -5.37
N PHE A 105 17.93 -9.21 -4.17
CA PHE A 105 18.63 -9.07 -2.89
C PHE A 105 18.37 -10.29 -2.00
N PRO A 106 18.95 -11.47 -2.32
CA PRO A 106 18.74 -12.69 -1.55
C PRO A 106 19.20 -12.56 -0.08
N GLU A 107 20.14 -11.67 0.21
CA GLU A 107 20.66 -11.37 1.55
C GLU A 107 19.59 -10.86 2.52
N ILE A 108 18.48 -10.30 2.01
CA ILE A 108 17.36 -9.82 2.85
C ILE A 108 16.82 -10.95 3.72
N LYS A 109 16.74 -12.16 3.18
CA LYS A 109 16.24 -13.33 3.91
C LYS A 109 17.13 -13.67 5.11
N GLU A 110 18.44 -13.64 4.92
CA GLU A 110 19.41 -13.95 5.99
C GLU A 110 19.38 -12.88 7.09
N ILE A 111 19.25 -11.60 6.69
CA ILE A 111 19.10 -10.48 7.62
C ILE A 111 17.81 -10.63 8.42
N ASP A 112 16.67 -10.93 7.78
CA ASP A 112 15.39 -11.13 8.45
C ASP A 112 15.46 -12.28 9.46
N ILE A 113 16.07 -13.41 9.11
CA ILE A 113 16.24 -14.55 10.02
C ILE A 113 17.08 -14.17 11.24
N ARG A 114 18.18 -13.43 11.03
CA ARG A 114 19.05 -12.97 12.12
C ARG A 114 18.30 -12.02 13.07
N LEU A 115 17.61 -11.02 12.52
CA LEU A 115 16.82 -10.06 13.31
C LEU A 115 15.67 -10.75 14.05
N ALA A 116 14.98 -11.70 13.41
CA ALA A 116 13.93 -12.48 14.04
C ALA A 116 14.50 -13.31 15.21
N LYS A 117 15.65 -13.97 15.02
CA LYS A 117 16.33 -14.74 16.07
C LYS A 117 16.70 -13.85 17.26
N GLU A 118 17.34 -12.71 17.00
CA GLU A 118 17.72 -11.74 18.03
C GLU A 118 16.50 -11.25 18.83
N SER A 119 15.41 -10.90 18.13
CA SER A 119 14.17 -10.45 18.77
C SER A 119 13.48 -11.55 19.60
N MET A 120 13.48 -12.80 19.13
CA MET A 120 12.85 -13.92 19.82
C MET A 120 13.65 -14.34 21.06
N THR A 121 14.98 -14.38 20.96
CA THR A 121 15.86 -14.62 22.12
C THR A 121 15.69 -13.52 23.15
N ALA A 122 15.62 -12.24 22.74
CA ALA A 122 15.33 -11.13 23.65
C ALA A 122 13.94 -11.24 24.31
N ALA A 123 12.96 -11.84 23.63
CA ALA A 123 11.63 -12.12 24.16
C ALA A 123 11.56 -13.37 25.06
N GLY A 124 12.67 -14.07 25.30
CA GLY A 124 12.76 -15.21 26.22
C GLY A 124 12.35 -16.56 25.63
N TYR A 125 12.35 -16.70 24.29
CA TYR A 125 12.07 -17.97 23.63
C TYR A 125 13.16 -18.99 23.94
N ASN A 126 12.78 -20.23 24.26
CA ASN A 126 13.72 -21.35 24.39
C ASN A 126 14.15 -21.90 23.01
N GLU A 127 15.15 -22.78 22.97
CA GLU A 127 15.69 -23.30 21.71
C GLU A 127 14.65 -24.05 20.86
N GLU A 128 13.74 -24.78 21.49
CA GLU A 128 12.68 -25.52 20.79
C GLU A 128 11.71 -24.56 20.08
N GLN A 129 11.22 -23.55 20.81
CA GLN A 129 10.34 -22.51 20.27
C GLN A 129 11.01 -21.68 19.17
N LEU A 130 12.31 -21.41 19.32
CA LEU A 130 13.09 -20.69 18.33
C LEU A 130 13.24 -21.50 17.04
N ASN A 131 13.56 -22.80 17.15
CA ASN A 131 13.70 -23.69 16.00
C ASN A 131 12.36 -23.89 15.28
N GLU A 132 11.25 -24.03 16.00
CA GLU A 132 9.91 -24.12 15.43
C GLU A 132 9.53 -22.82 14.69
N SER A 133 9.76 -21.67 15.33
CA SER A 133 9.42 -20.36 14.74
C SER A 133 10.26 -20.03 13.50
N LEU A 134 11.52 -20.46 13.47
CA LEU A 134 12.43 -20.23 12.34
C LEU A 134 12.30 -21.29 11.23
N ALA A 135 11.67 -22.44 11.49
CA ALA A 135 11.48 -23.49 10.48
C ALA A 135 10.73 -22.97 9.24
N SER A 136 9.76 -22.07 9.44
CA SER A 136 8.99 -21.46 8.36
C SER A 136 9.80 -20.48 7.49
N TYR A 137 10.95 -20.00 7.96
CA TYR A 137 11.89 -19.21 7.16
C TYR A 137 12.73 -20.09 6.23
N GLN A 138 12.87 -21.40 6.49
CA GLN A 138 13.67 -22.28 5.65
C GLN A 138 12.99 -22.53 4.29
N ASP A 139 11.66 -22.61 4.27
CA ASP A 139 10.87 -22.71 3.04
C ASP A 139 10.71 -21.33 2.37
N ASN A 140 11.30 -21.17 1.18
CA ASN A 140 11.22 -19.93 0.39
C ASN A 140 9.78 -19.49 0.09
N LYS A 141 8.86 -20.43 -0.17
CA LYS A 141 7.47 -20.11 -0.51
C LYS A 141 6.74 -19.55 0.71
N ILE A 142 6.92 -20.18 1.87
CA ILE A 142 6.31 -19.72 3.13
C ILE A 142 6.88 -18.36 3.52
N TYR A 143 8.21 -18.19 3.43
CA TYR A 143 8.86 -16.91 3.68
C TYR A 143 8.34 -15.79 2.76
N TYR A 144 8.23 -16.03 1.45
CA TYR A 144 7.75 -15.02 0.49
C TYR A 144 6.29 -14.64 0.76
N LEU A 145 5.42 -15.62 0.99
CA LEU A 145 4.02 -15.36 1.35
C LEU A 145 3.91 -14.60 2.67
N GLY A 146 4.71 -14.98 3.67
CA GLY A 146 4.78 -14.28 4.96
C GLY A 146 5.23 -12.83 4.82
N LYS A 147 6.25 -12.56 4.01
CA LYS A 147 6.76 -11.20 3.76
C LYS A 147 5.72 -10.34 3.06
N ILE A 148 5.10 -10.86 2.00
CA ILE A 148 4.02 -10.19 1.27
C ILE A 148 2.86 -9.87 2.22
N PHE A 149 2.41 -10.85 3.00
CA PHE A 149 1.30 -10.66 3.93
C PHE A 149 1.63 -9.62 5.01
N ASN A 150 2.81 -9.70 5.62
CA ASN A 150 3.22 -8.79 6.69
C ASN A 150 3.31 -7.34 6.19
N MET A 151 3.92 -7.13 5.02
CA MET A 151 4.08 -5.80 4.45
C MET A 151 2.74 -5.20 4.00
N LEU A 152 1.93 -5.97 3.27
CA LEU A 152 0.70 -5.44 2.68
C LEU A 152 -0.45 -5.28 3.67
N ARG A 153 -0.46 -6.05 4.76
CA ARG A 153 -1.51 -6.00 5.78
C ARG A 153 -1.79 -4.57 6.23
N LEU A 154 -0.76 -3.82 6.62
CA LEU A 154 -0.95 -2.48 7.15
C LEU A 154 -1.25 -1.47 6.03
N ASP A 155 -0.49 -1.52 4.94
CA ASP A 155 -0.64 -0.60 3.80
C ASP A 155 -2.03 -0.67 3.17
N PHE A 156 -2.53 -1.89 2.94
CA PHE A 156 -3.84 -2.11 2.34
C PHE A 156 -4.95 -1.63 3.28
N LEU A 157 -4.86 -1.94 4.57
CA LEU A 157 -5.82 -1.46 5.57
C LEU A 157 -5.80 0.06 5.69
N LEU A 158 -4.61 0.68 5.71
CA LEU A 158 -4.47 2.14 5.73
C LEU A 158 -5.10 2.79 4.51
N GLY A 159 -4.87 2.24 3.31
CA GLY A 159 -5.49 2.72 2.08
C GLY A 159 -7.02 2.61 2.10
N ILE A 160 -7.56 1.49 2.60
CA ILE A 160 -9.02 1.31 2.77
C ILE A 160 -9.58 2.29 3.80
N LEU A 161 -8.97 2.39 4.98
CA LEU A 161 -9.42 3.29 6.06
C LEU A 161 -9.40 4.75 5.58
N THR A 162 -8.32 5.16 4.92
CA THR A 162 -8.21 6.50 4.31
C THR A 162 -9.34 6.73 3.32
N THR A 163 -9.62 5.75 2.46
CA THR A 163 -10.71 5.82 1.48
C THR A 163 -12.07 5.97 2.16
N VAL A 164 -12.36 5.17 3.19
CA VAL A 164 -13.63 5.23 3.93
C VAL A 164 -13.80 6.60 4.59
N ILE A 165 -12.78 7.08 5.29
CA ILE A 165 -12.77 8.40 5.94
C ILE A 165 -13.06 9.50 4.90
N LEU A 166 -12.30 9.55 3.81
CA LEU A 166 -12.49 10.57 2.77
C LEU A 166 -13.88 10.50 2.14
N ALA A 167 -14.36 9.30 1.80
CA ALA A 167 -15.67 9.14 1.20
C ALA A 167 -16.79 9.62 2.15
N MET A 168 -16.65 9.41 3.46
CA MET A 168 -17.62 9.92 4.45
C MET A 168 -17.65 11.45 4.50
N PHE A 169 -16.48 12.11 4.47
CA PHE A 169 -16.38 13.56 4.58
C PHE A 169 -16.66 14.31 3.27
N LEU A 170 -16.33 13.72 2.13
CA LEU A 170 -16.41 14.38 0.82
C LEU A 170 -17.69 14.07 0.04
N ARG A 171 -18.49 13.07 0.45
CA ARG A 171 -19.76 12.75 -0.22
C ARG A 171 -20.67 13.97 -0.34
N SER A 172 -21.32 14.15 -1.48
CA SER A 172 -22.38 15.14 -1.60
C SER A 172 -23.55 14.75 -0.69
N ARG A 173 -24.00 15.68 0.16
CA ARG A 173 -25.29 15.57 0.84
C ARG A 173 -26.34 15.97 -0.18
N ASN A 174 -27.07 15.00 -0.72
CA ASN A 174 -28.27 15.32 -1.49
C ASN A 174 -29.23 16.00 -0.51
N SER A 175 -29.46 17.30 -0.69
CA SER A 175 -30.64 18.01 -0.15
C SER A 175 -31.77 17.90 -1.16
#